data_AF-A0A2M7H6E7-F1
#
_entry.id   AF-A0A2M7H6E7-F1
#
_cell.length_a   1.000
_cell.length_b   1.000
_cell.length_c   1.000
_cell.angle_alpha   90.00
_cell.angle_beta   90.00
_cell.angle_gamma   90.00
#
_symmetry.space_group_name_H-M   'P 1'
#
loop_
_entity.id
_entity.type
_entity.pdbx_description
1 polymer ?
#
loop_
_entity_poly.entity_id
_entity_poly.type
_entity_poly.pdbx_seq_one_letter_code
_entity_poly.pdbx_strand_id
1 'polypeptide(L)'
;DAYTKLTGLSLTPQIITKLLTPNKSLDDCKLIVQTVADYFNCPLDQLLGRKRDRETSLARQIAAYLLREEGNYSFVEISKVLGNRNHATILYGYKKITSELNANPKLNRQINEIKQKIDNFY
;
A
#
# COMPACT_ATOMS: atom_id res chain seq x y z
N ASP A 1 14.85 3.12 37.57
CA ASP A 1 14.91 1.86 36.79
C ASP A 1 13.65 1.02 36.93
N ALA A 2 12.53 1.39 36.30
CA ALA A 2 11.20 0.85 36.67
C ALA A 2 10.27 0.42 35.52
N TYR A 3 10.78 0.05 34.33
CA TYR A 3 9.89 -0.39 33.22
C TYR A 3 10.32 -1.69 32.52
N THR A 4 11.20 -2.48 33.12
CA THR A 4 11.67 -3.76 32.58
C THR A 4 10.86 -4.95 33.09
N LYS A 5 9.54 -5.03 32.83
CA LYS A 5 8.80 -6.24 33.24
C LYS A 5 7.47 -6.60 32.59
N LEU A 6 7.12 -6.12 31.39
CA LEU A 6 5.85 -6.54 30.76
C LEU A 6 5.91 -7.05 29.31
N THR A 7 7.04 -6.94 28.61
CA THR A 7 7.22 -7.62 27.31
C THR A 7 8.70 -7.97 27.18
N GLY A 8 9.03 -9.24 26.93
CA GLY A 8 10.40 -9.76 26.86
C GLY A 8 11.21 -9.29 25.64
N LEU A 9 10.93 -8.10 25.12
CA LEU A 9 11.63 -7.48 24.01
C LEU A 9 12.31 -6.22 24.55
N SER A 10 13.63 -6.22 24.56
CA SER A 10 14.41 -5.02 24.86
C SER A 10 13.99 -3.91 23.88
N LEU A 11 13.34 -2.88 24.39
CA LEU A 11 12.96 -1.69 23.64
C LEU A 11 14.24 -0.98 23.18
N THR A 12 14.74 -1.36 22.01
CA THR A 12 15.84 -0.63 21.37
C THR A 12 15.31 0.73 20.91
N PRO A 13 16.16 1.77 20.88
CA PRO A 13 15.78 3.08 20.36
C PRO A 13 15.15 3.02 18.97
N GLN A 14 15.51 2.01 18.17
CA GLN A 14 14.98 1.74 16.83
C GLN A 14 13.50 1.34 16.82
N ILE A 15 13.04 0.56 17.80
CA ILE A 15 11.63 0.19 17.95
C ILE A 15 10.82 1.40 18.43
N ILE A 16 11.41 2.22 19.30
CA ILE A 16 10.79 3.44 19.82
C ILE A 16 10.63 4.50 18.72
N THR A 17 11.62 4.67 17.82
CA THR A 17 11.49 5.58 16.67
C THR A 17 10.40 5.15 15.69
N LYS A 18 10.19 3.83 15.54
CA LYS A 18 9.13 3.23 14.69
C LYS A 18 7.71 3.48 15.24
N LEU A 19 7.55 3.63 16.56
CA LEU A 19 6.27 3.96 17.19
C LEU A 19 5.97 5.47 17.23
N LEU A 20 7.00 6.32 17.17
CA LEU A 20 6.87 7.75 17.47
C LEU A 20 7.01 8.69 16.26
N THR A 21 7.18 8.18 15.04
CA THR A 21 7.23 9.04 13.84
C THR A 21 6.19 8.63 12.80
N PRO A 22 5.01 9.27 12.76
CA PRO A 22 4.15 9.23 11.59
C PRO A 22 4.65 10.23 10.54
N ASN A 23 5.96 10.26 10.25
CA ASN A 23 6.45 10.94 9.05
C ASN A 23 6.41 9.93 7.92
N LYS A 24 5.19 9.66 7.45
CA LYS A 24 4.94 8.89 6.23
C LYS A 24 5.62 9.60 5.07
N SER A 25 6.75 9.05 4.65
CA SER A 25 7.61 9.69 3.68
C SER A 25 7.00 9.54 2.29
N LEU A 26 7.37 10.43 1.37
CA LEU A 26 7.08 10.26 -0.05
C LEU A 26 7.68 8.95 -0.59
N ASP A 27 8.71 8.44 0.06
CA ASP A 27 9.42 7.23 -0.35
C ASP A 27 8.59 5.97 -0.03
N ASP A 28 7.81 5.96 1.06
CA ASP A 28 6.87 4.88 1.40
C ASP A 28 5.79 4.74 0.31
N CYS A 29 5.23 5.86 -0.16
CA CYS A 29 4.29 5.89 -1.29
C CYS A 29 4.89 5.23 -2.53
N LYS A 30 6.10 5.65 -2.91
CA LYS A 30 6.78 5.16 -4.11
C LYS A 30 7.09 3.67 -3.99
N LEU A 31 7.53 3.22 -2.83
CA LEU A 31 7.82 1.82 -2.56
C LEU A 31 6.58 0.94 -2.78
N ILE A 32 5.43 1.33 -2.22
CA ILE A 32 4.18 0.58 -2.39
C ILE A 32 3.79 0.49 -3.87
N VAL A 33 3.81 1.61 -4.59
CA VAL A 33 3.42 1.65 -6.01
C VAL A 33 4.38 0.86 -6.88
N GLN A 34 5.69 0.96 -6.63
CA GLN A 34 6.71 0.19 -7.33
C GLN A 34 6.53 -1.30 -7.09
N THR A 35 6.34 -1.72 -5.83
CA THR A 35 6.15 -3.13 -5.48
C THR A 35 4.92 -3.72 -6.18
N VAL A 36 3.84 -2.95 -6.29
CA VAL A 36 2.65 -3.36 -7.05
C VAL A 36 2.96 -3.44 -8.55
N ALA A 37 3.67 -2.46 -9.11
CA ALA A 37 4.05 -2.47 -10.52
C ALA A 37 4.86 -3.72 -10.88
N ASP A 38 5.86 -4.04 -10.04
CA ASP A 38 6.72 -5.21 -10.18
C ASP A 38 5.94 -6.52 -10.02
N TYR A 39 5.02 -6.60 -9.06
CA TYR A 39 4.17 -7.78 -8.86
C TYR A 39 3.33 -8.10 -10.11
N PHE A 40 2.82 -7.08 -10.79
CA PHE A 40 2.02 -7.23 -12.01
C PHE A 40 2.86 -7.21 -13.30
N ASN A 41 4.20 -7.23 -13.20
CA ASN A 41 5.11 -7.11 -14.34
C ASN A 41 4.73 -5.96 -15.31
N CYS A 42 4.25 -4.85 -14.74
CA CYS A 42 3.81 -3.70 -15.52
C CYS A 42 4.79 -2.54 -15.32
N PRO A 43 5.13 -1.78 -16.38
CA PRO A 43 5.95 -0.58 -16.22
C PRO A 43 5.25 0.41 -15.28
N LEU A 44 6.01 1.06 -14.41
CA LEU A 44 5.48 2.08 -13.49
C LEU A 44 4.69 3.15 -14.25
N ASP A 45 5.21 3.61 -15.39
CA ASP A 45 4.55 4.60 -16.25
C ASP A 45 3.19 4.12 -16.79
N GLN A 46 3.03 2.81 -16.99
CA GLN A 46 1.75 2.22 -17.40
C GLN A 46 0.75 2.24 -16.23
N LEU A 47 1.23 1.93 -15.02
CA LEU A 47 0.43 1.98 -13.81
C LEU A 47 -0.02 3.42 -13.48
N LEU A 48 0.88 4.40 -13.62
CA LEU A 48 0.57 5.83 -13.44
C LEU A 48 -0.20 6.43 -14.63
N GLY A 49 -0.10 5.80 -15.80
CA GLY A 49 -0.67 6.29 -17.04
C GLY A 49 -2.18 6.08 -17.21
N ARG A 50 -2.64 6.31 -18.43
CA ARG A 50 -4.07 6.24 -18.79
C ARG A 50 -4.54 4.86 -19.24
N LYS A 51 -3.66 3.87 -19.36
CA LYS A 51 -4.00 2.51 -19.79
C LYS A 51 -5.06 1.87 -18.87
N ARG A 52 -6.05 1.21 -19.49
CA ARG A 52 -7.27 0.70 -18.83
C ARG A 52 -7.53 -0.79 -19.10
N ASP A 53 -6.52 -1.54 -19.53
CA ASP A 53 -6.65 -2.99 -19.57
C ASP A 53 -6.95 -3.54 -18.16
N ARG A 54 -7.52 -4.75 -18.13
CA ARG A 54 -8.01 -5.37 -16.90
C ARG A 54 -6.91 -5.50 -15.85
N GLU A 55 -5.71 -5.87 -16.28
CA GLU A 55 -4.57 -6.11 -15.39
C GLU A 55 -4.03 -4.81 -14.79
N THR A 56 -3.75 -3.79 -15.61
CA THR A 56 -3.30 -2.48 -15.13
C THR A 56 -4.35 -1.80 -14.26
N SER A 57 -5.63 -1.98 -14.57
CA SER A 57 -6.72 -1.44 -13.76
C SER A 57 -6.79 -2.12 -12.39
N LEU A 58 -6.63 -3.45 -12.35
CA LEU A 58 -6.58 -4.22 -11.09
C LEU A 58 -5.35 -3.84 -10.25
N ALA A 59 -4.18 -3.79 -10.87
CA ALA A 59 -2.93 -3.36 -10.21
C ALA A 59 -3.10 -1.99 -9.56
N ARG A 60 -3.70 -1.03 -10.28
CA ARG A 60 -3.94 0.32 -9.76
C ARG A 60 -4.95 0.35 -8.62
N GLN A 61 -5.98 -0.49 -8.67
CA GLN A 61 -6.96 -0.62 -7.58
C GLN A 61 -6.32 -1.22 -6.32
N ILE A 62 -5.45 -2.21 -6.49
CA ILE A 62 -4.67 -2.81 -5.39
C ILE A 62 -3.68 -1.79 -4.81
N ALA A 63 -2.98 -1.03 -5.64
CA ALA A 63 -2.11 0.06 -5.16
C ALA A 63 -2.88 1.09 -4.33
N ALA A 64 -4.07 1.50 -4.79
CA ALA A 64 -4.92 2.41 -4.04
C ALA A 64 -5.39 1.82 -2.71
N TYR A 65 -5.72 0.52 -2.68
CA TYR A 65 -6.06 -0.19 -1.45
C TYR A 65 -4.89 -0.22 -0.47
N LEU A 66 -3.70 -0.63 -0.89
CA LEU A 66 -2.51 -0.73 -0.04
C LEU A 66 -2.06 0.63 0.49
N LEU A 67 -2.06 1.67 -0.35
CA LEU A 67 -1.76 3.03 0.10
C LEU A 67 -2.76 3.51 1.16
N ARG A 68 -4.01 3.05 1.10
CA ARG A 68 -5.01 3.40 2.13
C ARG A 68 -4.81 2.60 3.41
N GLU A 69 -4.61 1.30 3.33
CA GLU A 69 -4.54 0.42 4.50
C GLU A 69 -3.20 0.49 5.24
N GLU A 70 -2.09 0.44 4.51
CA GLU A 70 -0.75 0.50 5.10
C GLU A 70 -0.34 1.96 5.34
N GLY A 71 -0.68 2.82 4.38
CA GLY A 71 -0.25 4.21 4.33
C GLY A 71 -1.22 5.23 4.92
N ASN A 72 -2.47 4.90 5.27
CA ASN A 72 -3.53 5.87 5.66
C ASN A 72 -3.61 7.14 4.77
N TYR A 73 -3.12 7.10 3.52
CA TYR A 73 -3.14 8.26 2.64
C TYR A 73 -4.58 8.62 2.28
N SER A 74 -4.89 9.90 2.15
CA SER A 74 -6.18 10.37 1.66
C SER A 74 -6.38 9.98 0.18
N PHE A 75 -7.63 9.85 -0.26
CA PHE A 75 -7.91 9.54 -1.67
C PHE A 75 -7.39 10.61 -2.64
N VAL A 76 -7.21 11.85 -2.16
CA VAL A 76 -6.60 12.95 -2.92
C VAL A 76 -5.09 12.76 -3.05
N GLU A 77 -4.40 12.36 -1.99
CA GLU A 77 -2.96 12.04 -2.05
C GLU A 77 -2.70 10.82 -2.92
N ILE A 78 -3.48 9.75 -2.74
CA ILE A 78 -3.40 8.54 -3.57
C ILE A 78 -3.64 8.89 -5.05
N SER A 79 -4.59 9.77 -5.34
CA SER A 79 -4.85 10.28 -6.69
C SER A 79 -3.61 10.93 -7.31
N LYS A 80 -2.91 11.79 -6.56
CA LYS A 80 -1.68 12.46 -7.03
C LYS A 80 -0.58 11.45 -7.33
N VAL A 81 -0.37 10.51 -6.40
CA VAL A 81 0.65 9.46 -6.53
C VAL A 81 0.36 8.55 -7.73
N LEU A 82 -0.91 8.22 -7.99
CA LEU A 82 -1.35 7.36 -9.11
C LEU A 82 -1.63 8.13 -10.41
N GLY A 83 -0.89 9.21 -10.67
CA GLY A 83 -0.92 9.95 -11.94
C GLY A 83 -2.06 10.97 -12.06
N ASN A 84 -2.41 11.64 -10.97
CA ASN A 84 -3.45 12.69 -10.91
C ASN A 84 -4.82 12.23 -11.43
N ARG A 85 -5.23 11.01 -11.09
CA ARG A 85 -6.53 10.46 -11.50
C ARG A 85 -7.67 11.04 -10.66
N ASN A 86 -8.90 11.00 -11.18
CA ASN A 86 -10.05 11.44 -10.40
C ASN A 86 -10.14 10.65 -9.07
N HIS A 87 -10.13 11.35 -7.94
CA HIS A 87 -10.17 10.74 -6.60
C HIS A 87 -11.44 9.91 -6.37
N ALA A 88 -12.56 10.23 -7.03
CA ALA A 88 -13.76 9.39 -7.01
C ALA A 88 -13.52 8.02 -7.66
N THR A 89 -12.67 7.94 -8.70
CA THR A 89 -12.25 6.68 -9.31
C THR A 89 -11.38 5.87 -8.37
N ILE A 90 -10.49 6.54 -7.61
CA ILE A 90 -9.68 5.88 -6.57
C ILE A 90 -10.58 5.30 -5.49
N LEU A 91 -11.54 6.09 -4.99
CA LEU A 91 -12.53 5.64 -4.00
C LEU A 91 -13.33 4.43 -4.49
N TYR A 92 -13.82 4.47 -5.73
CA TYR A 92 -14.53 3.34 -6.32
C TYR A 92 -13.66 2.08 -6.40
N GLY A 93 -12.41 2.23 -6.84
CA GLY A 93 -11.42 1.16 -6.89
C GLY A 93 -11.15 0.54 -5.52
N TYR A 94 -10.93 1.39 -4.50
CA TYR A 94 -10.77 0.98 -3.11
C TYR A 94 -11.98 0.14 -2.64
N LYS A 95 -13.20 0.68 -2.76
CA LYS A 95 -14.42 -0.01 -2.32
C LYS A 95 -14.60 -1.37 -3.00
N LYS A 96 -14.28 -1.43 -4.30
CA LYS A 96 -14.34 -2.67 -5.07
C LYS A 96 -13.39 -3.73 -4.48
N ILE A 97 -12.11 -3.40 -4.27
CA ILE A 97 -11.14 -4.32 -3.68
C ILE A 97 -11.58 -4.76 -2.28
N THR A 98 -12.01 -3.82 -1.43
CA THR A 98 -12.53 -4.14 -0.08
C THR A 98 -13.70 -5.12 -0.13
N SER A 99 -14.63 -4.97 -1.08
CA SER A 99 -15.78 -5.88 -1.23
C SER A 99 -15.40 -7.25 -1.78
N GLU A 100 -14.41 -7.31 -2.68
CA GLU A 100 -14.00 -8.55 -3.34
C GLU A 100 -13.04 -9.38 -2.49
N LEU A 101 -12.35 -8.77 -1.51
CA LEU A 101 -11.35 -9.44 -0.66
C LEU A 101 -11.87 -10.70 0.03
N ASN A 102 -13.10 -10.66 0.56
CA ASN A 102 -13.71 -11.80 1.26
C ASN A 102 -14.22 -12.88 0.30
N ALA A 103 -14.62 -12.49 -0.91
CA ALA A 103 -15.22 -13.39 -1.90
C ALA A 103 -14.18 -14.00 -2.85
N ASN A 104 -12.98 -13.44 -2.93
CA ASN A 104 -11.97 -13.80 -3.90
C ASN A 104 -10.65 -14.20 -3.21
N PRO A 105 -10.45 -15.50 -2.93
CA PRO A 105 -9.22 -16.00 -2.30
C PRO A 105 -7.96 -15.68 -3.11
N LYS A 106 -8.07 -15.61 -4.44
CA LYS A 106 -6.95 -15.24 -5.31
C LYS A 106 -6.54 -13.79 -5.06
N LEU A 107 -7.50 -12.87 -5.01
CA LEU A 107 -7.22 -11.45 -4.73
C LEU A 107 -6.59 -11.27 -3.34
N ASN A 108 -7.15 -11.94 -2.33
CA ASN A 108 -6.61 -11.90 -0.97
C ASN A 108 -5.16 -12.41 -0.93
N ARG A 109 -4.88 -13.53 -1.60
CA ARG A 109 -3.51 -14.04 -1.74
C ARG A 109 -2.58 -13.03 -2.42
N GLN A 110 -2.98 -12.44 -3.54
CA GLN A 110 -2.17 -11.43 -4.24
C GLN A 110 -1.84 -10.24 -3.33
N ILE A 111 -2.82 -9.74 -2.59
CA ILE A 111 -2.62 -8.62 -1.66
C ILE A 111 -1.65 -9.00 -0.54
N ASN A 112 -1.80 -10.19 0.06
CA ASN A 112 -0.91 -10.64 1.13
C ASN A 112 0.54 -10.85 0.64
N GLU A 113 0.72 -11.39 -0.57
CA GLU A 113 2.05 -11.54 -1.18
C GLU A 113 2.70 -10.16 -1.42
N ILE A 114 1.92 -9.16 -1.85
CA ILE A 114 2.45 -7.79 -2.02
C ILE A 114 2.78 -7.17 -0.66
N LYS A 115 1.94 -7.34 0.37
CA LYS A 115 2.22 -6.84 1.73
C LYS A 115 3.51 -7.42 2.29
N GLN A 116 3.70 -8.74 2.17
CA GLN A 116 4.95 -9.39 2.59
C GLN A 116 6.17 -8.83 1.87
N LYS A 117 6.05 -8.52 0.58
CA LYS A 117 7.14 -7.85 -0.16
C LYS A 117 7.43 -6.47 0.39
N ILE A 118 6.41 -5.66 0.66
CA ILE A 118 6.56 -4.32 1.24
C ILE A 118 7.26 -4.40 2.59
N ASP A 119 6.83 -5.31 3.47
CA ASP A 119 7.41 -5.49 4.81
C ASP A 119 8.89 -5.89 4.76
N ASN A 120 9.30 -6.68 3.76
CA ASN A 120 10.71 -7.07 3.61
C ASN A 120 11.66 -5.91 3.24
N PHE A 121 11.13 -4.76 2.80
CA PHE A 121 11.93 -3.57 2.53
C PHE A 121 12.11 -2.66 3.75
N TYR A 122 11.39 -2.93 4.85
CA TYR A 122 11.44 -2.18 6.11
C TYR A 122 12.15 -2.95 7.23
#